data_AF-A0A2A2E8S2-F1
#
_entry.id   AF-A0A2A2E8S2-F1
#
_cell.length_a   1.000
_cell.length_b   1.000
_cell.length_c   1.000
_cell.angle_alpha   90.00
_cell.angle_beta   90.00
_cell.angle_gamma   90.00
#
_symmetry.space_group_name_H-M   'P 1'
#
loop_
_entity.id
_entity.type
_entity.pdbx_description
1 polymer ?
#
loop_
_entity_poly.entity_id
_entity_poly.type
_entity_poly.pdbx_seq_one_letter_code
_entity_poly.pdbx_strand_id
1 'polypeptide(L)'
;MSGTPLSANAGGNHRYHVPPKTFPAFPGLTKAKPKTSVQGGGKLRNRWKDQAGNIFEWDSQHGALEMYNKRGIHLGEFNPETGEQTKPADGARRVEP
;
A
#
# COMPACT_ATOMS: atom_id res chain seq x y z
N MET A 1 -2.97 12.52 18.96
CA MET A 1 -1.84 13.19 18.29
C MET A 1 -1.83 12.67 16.86
N SER A 2 -2.53 13.35 15.94
CA SER A 2 -2.73 12.86 14.58
C SER A 2 -1.57 13.30 13.70
N GLY A 3 -0.79 12.35 13.20
CA GLY A 3 0.25 12.62 12.20
C GLY A 3 -0.41 12.92 10.86
N THR A 4 -0.32 14.17 10.39
CA THR A 4 -0.70 14.55 9.03
C THR A 4 0.21 13.85 8.02
N PRO A 5 -0.31 13.07 7.05
CA PRO A 5 0.52 12.59 5.95
C PRO A 5 0.80 13.77 5.00
N LEU A 6 2.08 13.98 4.71
CA LEU A 6 2.56 15.03 3.81
C LEU A 6 2.05 14.78 2.39
N SER A 7 1.19 15.67 1.90
CA SER A 7 0.67 15.67 0.51
C SER A 7 1.74 16.22 -0.43
N ALA A 8 2.15 15.45 -1.44
CA ALA A 8 3.05 15.92 -2.49
C ALA A 8 2.24 16.52 -3.65
N ASN A 9 2.55 17.78 -3.98
CA ASN A 9 1.86 18.57 -5.00
C ASN A 9 2.36 18.18 -6.40
N ALA A 10 1.52 17.51 -7.20
CA ALA A 10 1.74 17.30 -8.62
C ALA A 10 0.54 17.90 -9.38
N GLY A 11 0.80 18.81 -10.31
CA GLY A 11 -0.21 19.65 -10.98
C GLY A 11 -1.38 18.85 -11.58
N GLY A 12 -2.59 19.38 -11.37
CA GLY A 12 -3.87 18.70 -11.51
C GLY A 12 -4.45 18.44 -10.12
N ASN A 13 -5.73 18.77 -9.87
CA ASN A 13 -6.36 18.75 -8.53
C ASN A 13 -6.55 17.34 -7.91
N HIS A 14 -5.62 16.41 -8.13
CA HIS A 14 -5.63 15.05 -7.63
C HIS A 14 -4.54 14.93 -6.55
N ARG A 15 -4.94 15.13 -5.28
CA ARG A 15 -4.03 15.01 -4.14
C ARG A 15 -3.81 13.53 -3.85
N TYR A 16 -2.58 13.07 -4.01
CA TYR A 16 -2.18 11.71 -3.63
C TYR A 16 -1.56 11.70 -2.23
N HIS A 17 -1.74 10.59 -1.53
CA HIS A 17 -1.07 10.31 -0.26
C HIS A 17 0.33 9.76 -0.50
N VAL A 18 1.33 10.32 0.18
CA VAL A 18 2.68 9.78 0.21
C VAL A 18 2.75 8.66 1.25
N PRO A 19 3.38 7.51 0.96
CA PRO A 19 3.50 6.44 1.95
C PRO A 19 4.31 6.90 3.17
N PRO A 20 3.92 6.51 4.38
CA PRO A 20 4.71 6.81 5.57
C PRO A 20 6.08 6.13 5.49
N LYS A 21 7.06 6.68 6.23
CA LYS A 21 8.43 6.13 6.27
C LYS A 21 8.50 4.80 7.03
N THR A 22 7.56 4.58 7.94
CA THR A 22 7.48 3.43 8.85
C THR A 22 6.04 2.97 8.97
N PHE A 23 5.84 1.69 9.28
CA PHE A 23 4.53 1.08 9.46
C PHE A 23 4.46 0.46 10.86
N PRO A 24 4.08 1.22 11.90
CA PRO A 24 4.12 0.74 13.29
C PRO A 24 3.34 -0.56 13.53
N ALA A 25 2.18 -0.71 12.88
CA ALA A 25 1.36 -1.92 12.98
C ALA A 25 1.90 -3.11 12.16
N PHE A 26 2.87 -2.89 11.28
CA PHE A 26 3.47 -3.91 10.43
C PHE A 26 5.00 -3.94 10.64
N PRO A 27 5.47 -4.33 11.83
CA PRO A 27 6.89 -4.41 12.11
C PRO A 27 7.56 -5.44 11.18
N GLY A 28 8.71 -5.08 10.63
CA GLY A 28 9.48 -5.99 9.77
C GLY A 28 9.13 -5.95 8.28
N LEU A 29 8.29 -5.02 7.82
CA LEU A 29 8.14 -4.78 6.38
C LEU A 29 9.46 -4.33 5.75
N THR A 30 9.89 -5.09 4.74
CA THR A 30 11.10 -4.79 3.95
C THR A 30 10.70 -4.33 2.57
N LYS A 31 11.43 -3.36 2.00
CA LYS A 31 11.16 -2.89 0.63
C LYS A 31 11.36 -4.03 -0.36
N ALA A 32 10.44 -4.13 -1.32
CA ALA A 32 10.50 -5.10 -2.42
C ALA A 32 10.43 -4.39 -3.77
N LYS A 33 10.86 -5.08 -4.83
CA LYS A 33 10.80 -4.54 -6.20
C LYS A 33 9.35 -4.24 -6.59
N PRO A 34 9.00 -2.98 -6.94
CA PRO A 34 7.69 -2.62 -7.47
C PRO A 34 7.36 -3.40 -8.74
N LYS A 35 6.09 -3.77 -8.92
CA LYS A 35 5.60 -4.45 -10.15
C LYS A 35 4.29 -3.90 -10.68
N THR A 36 3.37 -3.50 -9.79
CA THR A 36 2.05 -2.97 -10.18
C THR A 36 2.15 -1.52 -10.60
N SER A 37 1.54 -1.13 -11.71
CA SER A 37 1.45 0.28 -12.14
C SER A 37 0.48 1.09 -11.26
N VAL A 38 0.77 2.38 -11.11
CA VAL A 38 -0.19 3.35 -10.58
C VAL A 38 -1.20 3.67 -11.70
N GLN A 39 -2.49 3.63 -11.36
CA GLN A 39 -3.55 3.92 -12.34
C GLN A 39 -3.41 5.34 -12.88
N GLY A 40 -3.39 5.48 -14.21
CA GLY A 40 -3.27 6.78 -14.88
C GLY A 40 -1.87 7.41 -14.83
N GLY A 41 -0.84 6.68 -14.36
CA GLY A 41 0.52 7.18 -14.26
C GLY A 41 1.56 6.25 -14.89
N GLY A 42 2.75 6.80 -15.16
CA GLY A 42 3.91 6.03 -15.66
C GLY A 42 4.79 5.40 -14.58
N LYS A 43 4.34 5.38 -13.33
CA LYS A 43 5.11 4.88 -12.16
C LYS A 43 4.54 3.57 -11.63
N LEU A 44 5.34 2.83 -10.89
CA LEU A 44 4.93 1.62 -10.16
C LEU A 44 4.60 1.95 -8.71
N ARG A 45 3.70 1.17 -8.09
CA ARG A 45 3.32 1.27 -6.69
C ARG A 45 4.48 0.86 -5.78
N ASN A 46 4.68 1.60 -4.70
CA ASN A 46 5.64 1.18 -3.68
C ASN A 46 5.21 -0.17 -3.11
N ARG A 47 6.18 -1.06 -2.92
CA ARG A 47 5.94 -2.44 -2.50
C ARG A 47 6.86 -2.84 -1.35
N TRP A 48 6.31 -3.60 -0.41
CA TRP A 48 7.02 -4.24 0.69
C TRP A 48 6.62 -5.71 0.83
N LYS A 49 7.41 -6.46 1.59
CA LYS A 49 7.10 -7.81 2.03
C LYS A 49 7.37 -8.00 3.52
N ASP A 50 6.57 -8.84 4.17
CA ASP A 50 6.87 -9.37 5.50
C ASP A 50 7.70 -10.68 5.41
N GLN A 51 8.07 -11.23 6.57
CA GLN A 51 8.83 -12.49 6.65
C GLN A 51 8.04 -13.71 6.14
N ALA A 52 6.70 -13.67 6.21
CA ALA A 52 5.84 -14.73 5.67
C ALA A 52 5.72 -14.67 4.14
N GLY A 53 6.24 -13.61 3.51
CA GLY A 53 6.19 -13.38 2.08
C GLY A 53 4.88 -12.73 1.63
N ASN A 54 4.05 -12.22 2.53
CA ASN A 54 2.91 -11.40 2.15
C ASN A 54 3.42 -10.10 1.55
N ILE A 55 2.64 -9.57 0.61
CA ILE A 55 2.98 -8.42 -0.22
C ILE A 55 2.10 -7.27 0.22
N PHE A 56 2.71 -6.10 0.35
CA PHE A 56 2.01 -4.88 0.71
C PHE A 56 2.29 -3.85 -0.37
N GLU A 57 1.24 -3.26 -0.95
CA GLU A 57 1.36 -2.17 -1.90
C GLU A 57 0.68 -0.91 -1.38
N TRP A 58 1.30 0.24 -1.65
CA TRP A 58 0.70 1.52 -1.28
C TRP A 58 -0.41 1.91 -2.25
N ASP A 59 -1.62 2.11 -1.73
CA ASP A 59 -2.68 2.80 -2.44
C ASP A 59 -2.58 4.31 -2.14
N SER A 60 -1.97 5.04 -3.06
CA SER A 60 -1.83 6.50 -2.95
C SER A 60 -3.13 7.28 -3.07
N GLN A 61 -4.21 6.66 -3.57
CA GLN A 61 -5.52 7.32 -3.63
C GLN A 61 -6.22 7.30 -2.27
N HIS A 62 -6.09 6.20 -1.52
CA HIS A 62 -6.74 6.02 -0.23
C HIS A 62 -5.82 6.25 0.97
N GLY A 63 -4.51 6.30 0.76
CA GLY A 63 -3.55 6.42 1.86
C GLY A 63 -3.45 5.15 2.71
N ALA A 64 -3.53 3.98 2.07
CA ALA A 64 -3.63 2.69 2.74
C ALA A 64 -2.67 1.63 2.19
N LEU A 65 -2.45 0.56 2.95
CA LEU A 65 -1.77 -0.63 2.48
C LEU A 65 -2.77 -1.66 1.95
N GLU A 66 -2.64 -2.00 0.68
CA GLU A 66 -3.31 -3.16 0.10
C GLU A 66 -2.43 -4.39 0.36
N MET A 67 -2.96 -5.39 1.07
CA MET A 67 -2.23 -6.60 1.43
C MET A 67 -2.61 -7.76 0.52
N TYR A 68 -1.62 -8.56 0.12
CA TYR A 68 -1.79 -9.78 -0.65
C TYR A 68 -0.98 -10.91 -0.02
N ASN A 69 -1.45 -12.15 -0.11
CA ASN A 69 -0.64 -13.28 0.33
C ASN A 69 0.54 -13.52 -0.63
N LYS A 70 1.44 -14.46 -0.28
CA LYS A 70 2.59 -14.84 -1.13
C LYS A 70 2.25 -15.37 -2.53
N ARG A 71 0.97 -15.66 -2.81
CA ARG A 71 0.46 -16.05 -4.13
C ARG A 71 -0.22 -14.89 -4.87
N GLY A 72 -0.16 -13.68 -4.34
CA GLY A 72 -0.72 -12.48 -4.95
C GLY A 72 -2.23 -12.36 -4.79
N ILE A 73 -2.86 -13.11 -3.87
CA ILE A 73 -4.31 -13.04 -3.59
C ILE A 73 -4.56 -11.91 -2.59
N HIS A 74 -5.47 -11.00 -2.92
CA HIS A 74 -5.82 -9.86 -2.09
C HIS A 74 -6.45 -10.29 -0.75
N LEU A 75 -5.98 -9.69 0.35
CA LEU A 75 -6.41 -9.97 1.71
C LEU A 75 -7.18 -8.79 2.34
N GLY A 76 -7.11 -7.60 1.72
CA GLY A 76 -7.82 -6.41 2.16
C GLY A 76 -6.95 -5.16 2.16
N GLU A 77 -7.61 -4.05 2.49
CA GLU A 77 -6.99 -2.75 2.70
C GLU A 77 -6.82 -2.50 4.20
N PHE A 78 -5.67 -1.95 4.59
CA PHE A 78 -5.31 -1.74 5.98
C PHE A 78 -4.76 -0.33 6.23
N ASN A 79 -5.11 0.23 7.39
CA ASN A 79 -4.51 1.46 7.89
C ASN A 79 -3.03 1.23 8.21
N PRO A 80 -2.09 2.02 7.65
CA PRO A 80 -0.65 1.80 7.83
C PRO A 80 -0.13 2.07 9.24
N GLU A 81 -0.85 2.87 10.03
CA GLU A 81 -0.47 3.26 11.39
C GLU A 81 -1.06 2.29 12.43
N THR A 82 -2.35 1.98 12.32
CA THR A 82 -3.09 1.19 13.32
C THR A 82 -3.18 -0.30 12.99
N GLY A 83 -3.02 -0.67 11.71
CA GLY A 83 -3.23 -2.04 11.23
C GLY A 83 -4.69 -2.45 11.12
N GLU A 84 -5.62 -1.52 11.36
CA GLU A 84 -7.06 -1.78 11.20
C GLU A 84 -7.38 -2.08 9.73
N GLN A 85 -8.16 -3.14 9.50
CA GLN A 85 -8.65 -3.48 8.17
C GLN A 85 -9.80 -2.54 7.79
N THR A 86 -9.60 -1.71 6.76
CA THR A 86 -10.58 -0.73 6.29
C THR A 86 -11.46 -1.29 5.17
N LYS A 87 -10.99 -2.30 4.44
CA LYS A 87 -11.78 -3.02 3.42
C LYS A 87 -11.50 -4.53 3.46
N PRO A 88 -12.52 -5.37 3.21
CA PRO A 88 -12.36 -6.82 3.18
C PRO A 88 -11.53 -7.28 1.97
N ALA A 89 -11.14 -8.55 1.99
CA ALA A 89 -10.52 -9.21 0.84
C ALA A 89 -11.41 -9.12 -0.41
N ASP A 90 -10.77 -9.01 -1.57
CA ASP A 90 -11.45 -8.96 -2.87
C ASP A 90 -10.89 -10.06 -3.76
N GLY A 91 -11.69 -11.11 -3.96
CA GLY A 91 -11.32 -12.28 -4.73
C GLY A 91 -10.97 -12.00 -6.19
N ALA A 92 -11.36 -10.84 -6.76
CA ALA A 92 -11.01 -10.45 -8.12
C ALA A 92 -9.64 -9.74 -8.21
N ARG A 93 -9.12 -9.21 -7.10
CA ARG A 93 -7.86 -8.46 -7.09
C ARG A 93 -6.65 -9.39 -6.96
N ARG A 94 -5.68 -9.21 -7.85
CA ARG A 94 -4.43 -9.98 -7.88
C ARG A 94 -3.23 -9.09 -8.16
N VAL A 95 -2.07 -9.52 -7.67
CA VAL A 95 -0.77 -8.98 -8.05
C VAL A 95 0.18 -10.11 -8.44
N GLU A 96 1.17 -9.78 -9.26
CA GLU A 96 2.31 -10.69 -9.45
C GLU A 96 3.11 -10.78 -8.14
N PRO A 97 3.37 -11.99 -7.60
CA PRO A 97 4.10 -12.17 -6.35
C PRO A 97 5.53 -11.62 -6.31
#